data_AF-A0A6P2AWI4-F1
#
_entry.id   AF-A0A6P2AWI4-F1
#
_cell.length_a   1.000
_cell.length_b   1.000
_cell.length_c   1.000
_cell.angle_alpha   90.00
_cell.angle_beta   90.00
_cell.angle_gamma   90.00
#
_symmetry.space_group_name_H-M   'P 1'
#
loop_
_entity.id
_entity.type
_entity.pdbx_description
1 polymer ?
#
loop_
_entity_poly.entity_id
_entity_poly.type
_entity_poly.pdbx_seq_one_letter_code
_entity_poly.pdbx_strand_id
1 'polypeptide(L)'
;MKHYSDQWIDEWCLDNGWTDLFQERPGNYWAFPPGAVMPEPIPTSVLRSIKAAKGWCEEERVVLWLGAIAAVASLLLSYFTHSPMPLVFAFACGAVLSALLEVEEV
;
A
#
# COMPACT_ATOMS: atom_id res chain seq x y z
N MET A 1 2.74 7.19 -0.70
CA MET A 1 3.21 5.87 -0.24
C MET A 1 3.18 4.93 -1.41
N LYS A 2 4.10 3.97 -1.48
CA LYS A 2 4.01 2.86 -2.43
C LYS A 2 3.03 1.82 -1.90
N HIS A 3 1.98 1.55 -2.67
CA HIS A 3 0.96 0.54 -2.33
C HIS A 3 1.33 -0.87 -2.79
N TYR A 4 2.36 -0.98 -3.64
CA TYR A 4 2.82 -2.23 -4.22
C TYR A 4 4.34 -2.31 -4.06
N SER A 5 4.84 -3.53 -3.88
CA SER A 5 6.28 -3.80 -3.94
C SER A 5 6.68 -4.03 -5.38
N ASP A 6 7.71 -3.30 -5.83
CA ASP A 6 8.23 -3.41 -7.19
C ASP A 6 8.74 -4.84 -7.47
N GLN A 7 9.28 -5.52 -6.45
CA GLN A 7 9.74 -6.90 -6.54
C GLN A 7 8.60 -7.88 -6.88
N TRP A 8 7.41 -7.71 -6.30
CA TRP A 8 6.29 -8.62 -6.56
C TRP A 8 5.74 -8.48 -7.98
N ILE A 9 5.83 -7.28 -8.52
CA ILE A 9 5.40 -6.99 -9.88
C ILE A 9 6.44 -7.52 -10.85
N ASP A 10 7.72 -7.39 -10.53
CA ASP A 10 8.81 -7.96 -11.32
C ASP A 10 8.72 -9.49 -11.39
N GLU A 11 8.47 -10.15 -10.23
CA GLU A 11 8.17 -11.59 -10.16
C GLU A 11 7.00 -11.97 -11.08
N TRP A 12 5.88 -11.23 -11.03
CA TRP A 12 4.73 -11.48 -11.89
C TRP A 12 5.06 -11.26 -13.38
N CYS A 13 5.83 -10.23 -13.71
CA CYS A 13 6.25 -9.95 -15.08
C CYS A 13 7.08 -11.12 -15.63
N LEU A 14 8.08 -11.59 -14.87
CA LEU A 14 8.93 -12.71 -15.25
C LEU A 14 8.11 -13.99 -15.47
N ASP A 15 7.17 -14.28 -14.59
CA ASP A 15 6.31 -15.48 -14.69
C ASP A 15 5.37 -15.43 -15.92
N ASN A 16 5.02 -14.24 -16.42
CA ASN A 16 4.11 -14.04 -17.55
C ASN A 16 4.82 -13.65 -18.86
N GLY A 17 6.15 -13.65 -18.87
CA GLY A 17 6.95 -13.29 -20.05
C GLY A 17 6.94 -11.80 -20.39
N TRP A 18 6.60 -10.94 -19.43
CA TRP A 18 6.74 -9.50 -19.55
C TRP A 18 8.17 -9.08 -19.19
N THR A 19 8.70 -8.07 -19.88
CA THR A 19 10.08 -7.59 -19.68
C THR A 19 10.14 -6.09 -19.41
N ASP A 20 11.29 -5.64 -18.91
CA ASP A 20 11.62 -4.22 -18.69
C ASP A 20 10.56 -3.47 -17.87
N LEU A 21 10.29 -3.98 -16.65
CA LEU A 21 9.40 -3.31 -15.71
C LEU A 21 9.95 -1.92 -15.35
N PHE A 22 9.10 -0.92 -15.53
CA PHE A 22 9.36 0.42 -15.02
C PHE A 22 8.12 1.02 -14.37
N GLN A 23 8.35 1.83 -13.34
CA GLN A 23 7.30 2.56 -12.64
C GLN A 23 7.30 4.01 -13.12
N GLU A 24 6.19 4.45 -13.71
CA GLU A 24 6.03 5.85 -14.14
C GLU A 24 5.65 6.74 -12.95
N ARG A 25 4.69 6.27 -12.14
CA ARG A 25 4.17 6.96 -10.95
C ARG A 25 3.81 5.91 -9.88
N PRO A 26 3.69 6.28 -8.60
CA PRO A 26 3.24 5.35 -7.57
C PRO A 26 1.91 4.68 -7.97
N GLY A 27 1.88 3.36 -8.04
CA GLY A 27 0.70 2.59 -8.47
C GLY A 27 0.57 2.36 -9.98
N ASN A 28 1.35 3.06 -10.83
CA ASN A 28 1.34 2.88 -12.28
C ASN A 28 2.62 2.21 -12.76
N TYR A 29 2.46 0.96 -13.18
CA TYR A 29 3.54 0.12 -13.67
C TYR A 29 3.35 -0.17 -15.15
N TRP A 30 4.46 -0.17 -15.86
CA TRP A 30 4.52 -0.42 -17.29
C TRP A 30 5.59 -1.48 -17.53
N ALA A 31 5.33 -2.36 -18.47
CA ALA A 31 6.28 -3.38 -18.90
C ALA A 31 5.95 -3.77 -20.35
N PHE A 32 6.85 -4.48 -21.01
CA PHE A 32 6.63 -4.97 -22.36
C PHE A 32 5.92 -6.33 -22.31
N PRO A 33 4.69 -6.46 -22.87
CA PRO A 33 4.06 -7.76 -23.04
C PRO A 33 4.90 -8.69 -23.92
N PRO A 34 4.69 -10.02 -23.83
CA PRO A 34 5.41 -10.98 -24.66
C PRO A 34 5.21 -10.71 -26.15
N GLY A 35 6.31 -10.41 -26.86
CA GLY A 35 6.30 -10.11 -28.29
C GLY A 35 5.87 -8.69 -28.69
N ALA A 36 5.62 -7.81 -27.71
CA ALA A 36 5.28 -6.42 -27.97
C ALA A 36 6.53 -5.55 -28.19
N VAL A 37 6.38 -4.47 -28.95
CA VAL A 37 7.45 -3.49 -29.24
C VAL A 37 7.25 -2.19 -28.46
N MET A 38 6.16 -2.07 -27.71
CA MET A 38 5.80 -0.90 -26.92
C MET A 38 5.42 -1.36 -25.51
N PRO A 39 5.82 -0.63 -24.46
CA PRO A 39 5.39 -0.94 -23.12
C PRO A 39 3.89 -0.64 -22.99
N GLU A 40 3.21 -1.49 -22.25
CA GLU A 40 1.80 -1.34 -21.91
C GLU A 40 1.64 -1.23 -20.39
N PRO A 41 0.61 -0.51 -19.91
CA PRO A 41 0.35 -0.42 -18.49
C PRO A 41 -0.09 -1.78 -17.97
N ILE A 42 0.48 -2.22 -16.85
CA ILE A 42 0.08 -3.45 -16.19
C ILE A 42 -1.37 -3.28 -15.70
N PRO A 43 -2.29 -4.20 -16.03
CA PRO A 43 -3.69 -4.07 -15.65
C PRO A 43 -3.87 -3.91 -14.15
N THR A 44 -4.73 -2.97 -13.74
CA THR A 44 -5.02 -2.71 -12.32
C THR A 44 -5.58 -3.95 -11.61
N SER A 45 -6.33 -4.79 -12.32
CA SER A 45 -6.83 -6.08 -11.81
C SER A 45 -5.69 -7.05 -11.42
N VAL A 46 -4.61 -7.07 -12.20
CA VAL A 46 -3.41 -7.85 -11.90
C VAL A 46 -2.72 -7.30 -10.67
N LEU A 47 -2.50 -5.98 -10.61
CA LEU A 47 -1.89 -5.34 -9.43
C LEU A 47 -2.68 -5.64 -8.15
N ARG A 48 -4.02 -5.56 -8.20
CA ARG A 48 -4.91 -5.96 -7.09
C ARG A 48 -4.74 -7.42 -6.71
N SER A 49 -4.65 -8.33 -7.69
CA SER A 49 -4.44 -9.76 -7.42
C SER A 49 -3.10 -10.04 -6.74
N ILE A 50 -2.03 -9.35 -7.16
CA ILE A 50 -0.70 -9.44 -6.53
C ILE A 50 -0.77 -8.96 -5.09
N LYS A 51 -1.40 -7.81 -4.85
CA LYS A 51 -1.57 -7.25 -3.50
C LYS A 51 -2.42 -8.15 -2.61
N ALA A 52 -3.49 -8.74 -3.12
CA ALA A 52 -4.32 -9.69 -2.39
C ALA A 52 -3.54 -10.96 -2.00
N ALA A 53 -2.62 -11.42 -2.84
CA ALA A 53 -1.81 -12.61 -2.58
C ALA A 53 -0.64 -12.33 -1.62
N LYS A 54 0.03 -11.18 -1.73
CA LYS A 54 1.27 -10.86 -0.99
C LYS A 54 1.02 -10.01 0.27
N GLY A 55 -0.11 -9.33 0.38
CA GLY A 55 -0.48 -8.50 1.52
C GLY A 55 0.04 -7.06 1.46
N TRP A 56 0.47 -6.52 2.59
CA TRP A 56 0.93 -5.13 2.72
C TRP A 56 2.37 -4.95 2.29
N CYS A 57 2.63 -3.88 1.54
CA CYS A 57 4.00 -3.45 1.22
C CYS A 57 4.76 -3.06 2.50
N GLU A 58 6.09 -3.08 2.47
CA GLU A 58 6.94 -2.70 3.61
C GLU A 58 6.63 -1.30 4.14
N GLU A 59 6.39 -0.32 3.26
CA GLU A 59 5.98 1.03 3.64
C GLU A 59 4.63 1.05 4.37
N GLU A 60 3.63 0.33 3.83
CA GLU A 60 2.30 0.22 4.45
C GLU A 60 2.39 -0.49 5.80
N ARG A 61 3.23 -1.52 5.90
CA ARG A 61 3.48 -2.27 7.14
C ARG A 61 4.05 -1.37 8.22
N VAL A 62 5.05 -0.54 7.90
CA VAL A 62 5.63 0.42 8.85
C VAL A 62 4.59 1.43 9.32
N VAL A 63 3.79 1.99 8.39
CA VAL A 63 2.74 2.96 8.73
C VAL A 63 1.65 2.34 9.60
N LEU A 64 1.24 1.11 9.31
CA LEU A 64 0.27 0.37 10.12
C LEU A 64 0.80 0.09 11.53
N TRP A 65 2.07 -0.32 11.67
CA TRP A 65 2.68 -0.53 12.98
C TRP A 65 2.78 0.76 13.79
N LEU A 66 3.20 1.86 13.16
CA LEU A 66 3.22 3.18 13.79
C LEU A 66 1.82 3.61 14.25
N GLY A 67 0.81 3.43 13.40
CA GLY A 67 -0.59 3.71 13.75
C GLY A 67 -1.09 2.86 14.92
N ALA A 68 -0.76 1.57 14.94
CA ALA A 68 -1.13 0.67 16.03
C ALA A 68 -0.46 1.06 17.35
N ILE A 69 0.83 1.37 17.33
CA ILE A 69 1.57 1.85 18.51
C ILE A 69 0.99 3.17 19.02
N ALA A 70 0.68 4.10 18.12
CA ALA A 70 0.05 5.37 18.47
C ALA A 70 -1.34 5.16 19.10
N ALA A 71 -2.14 4.23 18.58
CA ALA A 71 -3.44 3.88 19.16
C ALA A 71 -3.29 3.31 20.58
N VAL A 72 -2.33 2.39 20.81
CA VAL A 72 -2.06 1.86 22.16
C VAL A 72 -1.55 2.95 23.11
N ALA A 73 -0.65 3.82 22.65
CA ALA A 73 -0.17 4.95 23.44
C ALA A 73 -1.30 5.92 23.81
N SER A 74 -2.24 6.17 22.88
CA SER A 74 -3.41 7.01 23.14
C SER A 74 -4.33 6.41 24.20
N LEU A 75 -4.50 5.09 24.23
CA LEU A 75 -5.27 4.38 25.24
C LEU A 75 -4.65 4.56 26.64
N LEU A 76 -3.33 4.39 26.74
CA LEU A 76 -2.60 4.60 27.99
C LEU A 76 -2.70 6.05 28.44
N LEU A 77 -2.50 7.00 27.53
CA LEU A 77 -2.57 8.43 27.84
C LEU A 77 -3.98 8.84 28.28
N SER A 78 -5.02 8.27 27.66
CA SER A 78 -6.41 8.47 28.06
C SER A 78 -6.65 7.98 29.49
N TYR A 79 -6.09 6.82 29.85
CA TYR A 79 -6.15 6.29 31.21
C TYR A 79 -5.45 7.21 32.21
N PHE A 80 -4.21 7.65 31.93
CA PHE A 80 -3.45 8.54 32.82
C PHE A 80 -4.06 9.93 32.99
N THR A 81 -4.61 10.50 31.92
CA THR A 81 -5.20 11.85 31.94
C THR A 81 -6.67 11.86 32.36
N HIS A 82 -7.28 10.68 32.55
CA HIS A 82 -8.72 10.53 32.78
C HIS A 82 -9.58 11.29 31.76
N SER A 83 -9.07 11.47 30.53
CA SER A 83 -9.70 12.26 29.49
C SER A 83 -9.87 11.43 28.21
N PRO A 84 -11.00 11.53 27.50
CA PRO A 84 -11.24 10.79 26.26
C PRO A 84 -10.54 11.44 25.04
N MET A 85 -10.00 12.65 25.18
CA MET A 85 -9.44 13.43 24.08
C MET A 85 -8.32 12.71 23.29
N PRO A 86 -7.33 12.04 23.92
CA PRO A 86 -6.30 11.31 23.18
C PRO A 86 -6.87 10.20 22.29
N LEU A 87 -7.94 9.56 22.73
CA LEU A 87 -8.59 8.45 22.03
C LEU A 87 -9.37 8.96 20.80
N VAL A 88 -10.06 10.09 20.94
CA VAL A 88 -10.73 10.78 19.81
C VAL A 88 -9.71 11.22 18.76
N PHE A 89 -8.56 11.74 19.20
CA PHE A 89 -7.48 12.10 18.28
C PHE A 89 -6.92 10.89 17.53
N ALA A 90 -6.65 9.79 18.24
CA ALA A 90 -6.19 8.55 17.60
C ALA A 90 -7.22 8.00 16.60
N PHE A 91 -8.51 8.09 16.90
CA PHE A 91 -9.57 7.72 15.95
C PHE A 91 -9.53 8.59 14.68
N ALA A 92 -9.41 9.91 14.82
CA ALA A 92 -9.31 10.82 13.68
C ALA A 92 -8.06 10.54 12.83
N CYS A 93 -6.91 10.33 13.45
CA CYS A 93 -5.69 9.90 12.75
C CYS A 93 -5.88 8.55 12.04
N GLY A 94 -6.56 7.60 12.69
CA GLY A 94 -6.90 6.31 12.10
C GLY A 94 -7.75 6.44 10.84
N ALA A 95 -8.74 7.33 10.84
CA ALA A 95 -9.59 7.60 9.67
C ALA A 95 -8.80 8.22 8.49
N VAL A 96 -7.86 9.13 8.79
CA VAL A 96 -6.95 9.68 7.75
C VAL A 96 -6.02 8.59 7.22
N LEU A 97 -5.46 7.76 8.10
CA LEU A 97 -4.60 6.65 7.71
C LEU A 97 -5.33 5.63 6.84
N SER A 98 -6.60 5.30 7.16
CA SER A 98 -7.39 4.40 6.33
C SER A 98 -7.64 4.97 4.93
N ALA A 99 -7.96 6.27 4.84
CA ALA A 99 -8.14 6.93 3.55
C ALA A 99 -6.85 6.96 2.72
N LEU A 100 -5.69 7.11 3.38
CA LEU A 100 -4.39 7.07 2.71
C LEU A 100 -3.94 5.65 2.31
N LEU A 101 -4.48 4.60 2.93
CA LEU A 101 -4.16 3.21 2.61
C LEU A 101 -5.01 2.65 1.46
N GLU A 102 -6.15 3.30 1.19
CA GLU A 102 -7.06 2.89 0.13
C GLU A 102 -6.40 3.14 -1.23
N VAL A 103 -6.37 2.09 -2.07
CA VAL A 103 -5.76 2.18 -3.41
C VAL A 103 -6.80 2.80 -4.34
N GLU A 104 -6.46 3.94 -4.94
CA GLU A 104 -7.33 4.69 -5.84
C GLU A 104 -7.80 3.81 -7.02
N GLU A 105 -9.13 3.74 -7.21
CA GLU A 105 -9.74 3.06 -8.35
C GLU A 105 -9.72 3.99 -9.55
N VAL A 106 -8.67 3.92 -10.38
CA VAL A 106 -8.67 4.53 -11.71
C VAL A 106 -9.22 3.55 -12.74
#